data_AF-A0A4Q4VNN7-F1
#
_entry.id   AF-A0A4Q4VNN7-F1
#
_cell.length_a   1.000
_cell.length_b   1.000
_cell.length_c   1.000
_cell.angle_alpha   90.00
_cell.angle_beta   90.00
_cell.angle_gamma   90.00
#
_symmetry.space_group_name_H-M   'P 1'
#
loop_
_entity.id
_entity.type
_entity.pdbx_description
1 polymer ?
#
loop_
_entity_poly.entity_id
_entity_poly.type
_entity_poly.pdbx_seq_one_letter_code
_entity_poly.pdbx_strand_id
1 'polypeptide(L)'
;MGLFDFLSSAEDKRREEIRTGAVAPDRSERQRCWDARDAFWRCLDKHQVVDSLSGEGKRIADRECAPEHKVFERDCASAWVTYFKKYRVADYQKKKTIERLEKEGANKMAVQSSSDPPAPTSR
;
A
#
# COMPACT_ATOMS: atom_id res chain seq x y z
N MET A 1 -35.84 10.07 12.42
CA MET A 1 -34.54 9.40 12.62
C MET A 1 -34.62 8.07 11.87
N GLY A 2 -33.62 7.78 11.02
CA GLY A 2 -33.77 7.07 9.75
C GLY A 2 -34.18 5.59 9.82
N LEU A 3 -35.00 5.18 8.85
CA LEU A 3 -35.44 3.81 8.59
C LEU A 3 -34.36 2.92 7.91
N PHE A 4 -33.08 3.32 7.93
CA PHE A 4 -32.00 2.65 7.21
C PHE A 4 -30.99 1.91 8.10
N ASP A 5 -31.05 2.06 9.42
CA ASP A 5 -30.10 1.42 10.35
C ASP A 5 -30.36 -0.10 10.56
N PHE A 6 -31.50 -0.61 10.09
CA PHE A 6 -31.93 -2.00 10.32
C PHE A 6 -31.46 -3.01 9.25
N LEU A 7 -30.77 -2.57 8.19
CA LEU A 7 -30.37 -3.45 7.07
C LEU A 7 -28.86 -3.69 6.95
N SER A 8 -28.02 -3.05 7.77
CA SER A 8 -26.56 -3.24 7.71
C SER A 8 -26.15 -4.52 8.47
N SER A 9 -25.49 -5.44 7.77
CA SER A 9 -25.02 -6.69 8.35
C SER A 9 -23.92 -6.44 9.41
N ALA A 10 -23.75 -7.37 10.35
CA ALA A 10 -22.68 -7.28 11.34
C ALA A 10 -21.28 -7.17 10.69
N GLU A 11 -21.11 -7.78 9.51
CA GLU A 11 -19.87 -7.68 8.75
C GLU A 11 -19.62 -6.28 8.20
N ASP A 12 -20.67 -5.59 7.73
CA ASP A 12 -20.53 -4.24 7.18
C ASP A 12 -20.18 -3.23 8.27
N LYS A 13 -20.75 -3.40 9.46
CA LYS A 13 -20.35 -2.63 10.66
C LYS A 13 -18.88 -2.87 10.99
N ARG A 14 -18.45 -4.14 10.99
CA ARG A 14 -17.04 -4.49 11.26
C ARG A 14 -16.09 -3.92 10.19
N ARG A 15 -16.48 -3.96 8.91
CA ARG A 15 -15.72 -3.31 7.81
C ARG A 15 -15.60 -1.81 8.03
N GLU A 16 -16.67 -1.14 8.45
CA GLU A 16 -16.66 0.30 8.72
C GLU A 16 -15.75 0.70 9.90
N GLU A 17 -15.78 -0.06 10.99
CA GLU A 17 -14.90 0.16 12.15
C GLU A 17 -13.42 0.03 11.77
N ILE A 18 -13.07 -0.92 10.90
CA ILE A 18 -11.72 -1.07 10.36
C ILE A 18 -11.38 0.09 9.41
N ARG A 19 -12.34 0.46 8.54
CA ARG A 19 -12.16 1.52 7.54
C ARG A 19 -11.85 2.88 8.18
N THR A 20 -12.53 3.18 9.28
CA THR A 20 -12.37 4.39 10.09
C THR A 20 -11.20 4.32 11.06
N GLY A 21 -10.63 3.13 11.28
CA GLY A 21 -9.54 2.90 12.23
C GLY A 21 -9.99 2.83 13.69
N ALA A 22 -11.29 2.66 13.95
CA ALA A 22 -11.83 2.46 15.29
C ALA A 22 -11.37 1.14 15.91
N VAL A 23 -11.15 0.11 15.08
CA VAL A 23 -10.61 -1.19 15.50
C VAL A 23 -9.48 -1.65 14.57
N ALA A 24 -8.55 -2.42 15.12
CA ALA A 24 -7.48 -3.03 14.34
C ALA A 24 -7.98 -4.29 13.60
N PRO A 25 -7.62 -4.48 12.32
CA PRO A 25 -7.99 -5.68 11.57
C PRO A 25 -7.24 -6.91 12.08
N ASP A 26 -7.94 -8.04 12.12
CA ASP A 26 -7.39 -9.36 12.41
C ASP A 26 -6.54 -9.90 11.25
N ARG A 27 -5.98 -11.11 11.40
CA ARG A 27 -5.12 -11.72 10.37
C ARG A 27 -5.87 -12.00 9.06
N SER A 28 -7.11 -12.46 9.13
CA SER A 28 -7.93 -12.76 7.96
C SER A 28 -8.33 -11.49 7.21
N GLU A 29 -8.62 -10.41 7.94
CA GLU A 29 -8.96 -9.09 7.41
C GLU A 29 -7.75 -8.45 6.73
N ARG A 30 -6.56 -8.56 7.34
CA ARG A 30 -5.32 -8.15 6.70
C ARG A 30 -5.05 -8.90 5.40
N GLN A 31 -5.28 -10.22 5.39
CA GLN A 31 -5.12 -11.01 4.17
C GLN A 31 -6.05 -10.51 3.07
N ARG A 32 -7.35 -10.34 3.36
CA ARG A 32 -8.31 -9.77 2.39
C ARG A 32 -7.88 -8.40 1.86
N CYS A 33 -7.42 -7.52 2.76
CA CYS A 33 -6.89 -6.22 2.37
C CYS A 33 -5.68 -6.33 1.42
N TRP A 34 -4.72 -7.21 1.72
CA TRP A 34 -3.55 -7.41 0.87
C TRP A 34 -3.91 -8.03 -0.49
N ASP A 35 -4.86 -8.96 -0.53
CA ASP A 35 -5.33 -9.55 -1.78
C ASP A 35 -6.01 -8.51 -2.68
N ALA A 36 -6.85 -7.64 -2.09
CA ALA A 36 -7.51 -6.54 -2.79
C ALA A 36 -6.50 -5.49 -3.31
N ARG A 37 -5.51 -5.15 -2.48
CA ARG A 37 -4.39 -4.27 -2.82
C ARG A 37 -3.59 -4.81 -4.00
N ASP A 38 -3.25 -6.10 -3.96
CA ASP A 38 -2.46 -6.74 -5.00
C ASP A 38 -3.25 -6.86 -6.31
N ALA A 39 -4.57 -7.04 -6.24
CA ALA A 39 -5.46 -6.97 -7.40
C ALA A 39 -5.44 -5.57 -8.06
N PHE A 40 -5.56 -4.52 -7.26
CA PHE A 40 -5.47 -3.15 -7.75
C PHE A 40 -4.11 -2.87 -8.40
N TRP A 41 -3.01 -3.32 -7.80
CA TRP A 41 -1.67 -3.18 -8.39
C TRP A 41 -1.50 -3.93 -9.70
N ARG A 42 -1.99 -5.17 -9.81
CA ARG A 42 -1.95 -5.91 -11.09
C ARG A 42 -2.67 -5.14 -12.20
N CYS A 43 -3.79 -4.49 -11.89
CA CYS A 43 -4.46 -3.63 -12.85
C CYS A 43 -3.58 -2.42 -13.22
N LEU A 44 -3.05 -1.70 -12.24
CA LEU A 44 -2.15 -0.55 -12.51
C LEU A 44 -0.93 -0.95 -13.35
N ASP A 45 -0.30 -2.09 -13.06
CA ASP A 45 0.86 -2.61 -13.78
C ASP A 45 0.52 -2.92 -15.25
N LYS A 46 -0.65 -3.49 -15.52
CA LYS A 46 -1.14 -3.75 -16.88
C LYS A 46 -1.28 -2.47 -17.71
N HIS A 47 -1.62 -1.35 -17.06
CA HIS A 47 -1.76 -0.03 -17.69
C HIS A 47 -0.54 0.86 -17.51
N GLN A 48 0.59 0.31 -17.03
CA GLN A 48 1.86 1.02 -16.80
C GLN A 48 1.73 2.25 -15.89
N VAL A 49 0.83 2.19 -14.90
CA VAL A 49 0.59 3.25 -13.93
C VAL A 49 1.39 2.99 -12.66
N VAL A 50 2.30 3.91 -12.32
CA VAL A 50 3.00 3.90 -11.03
C VAL A 50 2.26 4.79 -10.02
N ASP A 51 2.00 6.05 -10.39
CA ASP A 51 1.29 7.01 -9.56
C ASP A 51 -0.21 7.04 -9.89
N SER A 52 -1.01 6.41 -9.04
CA SER A 52 -2.48 6.46 -9.12
C SER A 52 -3.10 7.60 -8.31
N LEU A 53 -2.29 8.49 -7.71
CA LEU A 53 -2.76 9.59 -6.86
C LEU A 53 -2.88 10.91 -7.62
N SER A 54 -2.11 11.10 -8.69
CA SER A 54 -2.07 12.38 -9.41
C SER A 54 -1.91 12.23 -10.92
N GLY A 55 -2.10 13.35 -11.64
CA GLY A 55 -1.83 13.46 -13.07
C GLY A 55 -2.61 12.48 -13.94
N GLU A 56 -1.96 12.01 -15.00
CA GLU A 56 -2.54 11.07 -15.96
C GLU A 56 -2.72 9.67 -15.39
N GLY A 57 -1.80 9.23 -14.53
CA GLY A 57 -1.88 7.92 -13.88
C GLY A 57 -3.14 7.77 -13.03
N LYS A 58 -3.58 8.83 -12.33
CA LYS A 58 -4.89 8.86 -11.64
C LYS A 58 -6.05 8.67 -12.62
N ARG A 59 -6.06 9.37 -13.76
CA ARG A 59 -7.16 9.27 -14.75
C ARG A 59 -7.27 7.87 -15.32
N ILE A 60 -6.15 7.25 -15.65
CA ILE A 60 -6.10 5.87 -16.14
C ILE A 60 -6.55 4.91 -15.03
N ALA A 61 -6.07 5.07 -13.80
CA ALA A 61 -6.49 4.24 -12.67
C ALA A 61 -8.01 4.33 -12.39
N ASP A 62 -8.57 5.54 -12.42
CA ASP A 62 -10.00 5.76 -12.21
C ASP A 62 -10.87 5.22 -13.35
N ARG A 63 -10.34 5.15 -14.58
CA ARG A 63 -11.08 4.65 -15.75
C ARG A 63 -10.97 3.13 -15.90
N GLU A 64 -9.76 2.60 -15.79
CA GLU A 64 -9.44 1.21 -16.11
C GLU A 64 -9.45 0.29 -14.89
N CYS A 65 -9.15 0.82 -13.69
CA CYS A 65 -8.96 0.03 -12.46
C CYS A 65 -9.96 0.39 -11.34
N ALA A 66 -11.06 1.08 -11.68
CA ALA A 66 -12.10 1.44 -10.72
C ALA A 66 -12.71 0.24 -9.96
N PRO A 67 -12.98 -0.93 -10.57
CA PRO A 67 -13.54 -2.07 -9.86
C PRO A 67 -12.61 -2.58 -8.74
N GLU A 68 -11.34 -2.81 -9.06
CA GLU A 68 -10.32 -3.26 -8.11
C GLU A 68 -10.06 -2.19 -7.05
N HIS A 69 -10.09 -0.91 -7.45
CA HIS A 69 -9.94 0.20 -6.53
C HIS A 69 -11.06 0.24 -5.48
N LYS A 70 -12.31 0.01 -5.88
CA LYS A 70 -13.45 -0.07 -4.96
C LYS A 70 -13.32 -1.22 -3.97
N VAL A 71 -12.85 -2.39 -4.42
CA VAL A 71 -12.59 -3.54 -3.54
C VAL A 71 -11.47 -3.22 -2.55
N PHE A 72 -10.40 -2.56 -3.03
CA PHE A 72 -9.30 -2.11 -2.19
C PHE A 72 -9.74 -1.11 -1.11
N GLU A 73 -10.60 -0.14 -1.44
CA GLU A 73 -11.15 0.80 -0.46
C GLU A 73 -12.17 0.18 0.50
N ARG A 74 -12.87 -0.87 0.07
CA ARG A 74 -13.85 -1.60 0.89
C ARG A 74 -13.18 -2.50 1.92
N ASP A 75 -12.14 -3.24 1.51
CA ASP A 75 -11.56 -4.32 2.33
C ASP A 75 -10.36 -3.85 3.17
N CYS A 76 -9.86 -2.64 2.96
CA CYS A 76 -8.75 -2.06 3.72
C CYS A 76 -9.15 -0.86 4.57
N ALA A 77 -8.38 -0.61 5.63
CA ALA A 77 -8.42 0.65 6.35
C ALA A 77 -8.08 1.83 5.42
N SER A 78 -8.83 2.93 5.50
CA SER A 78 -8.63 4.11 4.63
C SER A 78 -7.20 4.71 4.74
N ALA A 79 -6.65 4.71 5.96
CA ALA A 79 -5.28 5.11 6.22
C ALA A 79 -4.26 4.21 5.51
N TRP A 80 -4.53 2.90 5.44
CA TRP A 80 -3.65 1.94 4.76
C TRP A 80 -3.71 2.10 3.25
N VAL A 81 -4.89 2.30 2.67
CA VAL A 81 -5.04 2.59 1.24
C VAL A 81 -4.21 3.81 0.86
N THR A 82 -4.34 4.89 1.63
CA THR A 82 -3.57 6.13 1.42
C THR A 82 -2.07 5.88 1.53
N TYR A 83 -1.65 5.18 2.60
CA TYR A 83 -0.24 4.85 2.83
C TYR A 83 0.35 4.00 1.70
N PHE A 84 -0.32 2.91 1.32
CA PHE A 84 0.17 1.99 0.29
C PHE A 84 0.33 2.65 -1.08
N LYS A 85 -0.62 3.51 -1.48
CA LYS A 85 -0.49 4.27 -2.74
C LYS A 85 0.72 5.21 -2.71
N LYS A 86 0.92 5.96 -1.61
CA LYS A 86 2.09 6.83 -1.44
C LYS A 86 3.39 6.03 -1.43
N TYR A 87 3.39 4.91 -0.71
CA TYR A 87 4.54 4.02 -0.59
C TYR A 87 4.96 3.45 -1.94
N ARG A 88 4.00 3.03 -2.78
CA ARG A 88 4.29 2.51 -4.12
C ARG A 88 5.05 3.53 -4.98
N VAL A 89 4.67 4.81 -4.94
CA VAL A 89 5.37 5.89 -5.67
C VAL A 89 6.76 6.12 -5.10
N ALA A 90 6.89 6.23 -3.78
CA ALA A 90 8.16 6.46 -3.11
C ALA A 90 9.15 5.31 -3.33
N ASP A 91 8.69 4.06 -3.24
CA ASP A 91 9.49 2.87 -3.49
C ASP A 91 9.97 2.80 -4.94
N TYR A 92 9.11 3.13 -5.91
CA TYR A 92 9.51 3.23 -7.32
C TYR A 92 10.60 4.28 -7.52
N GLN A 93 10.43 5.48 -6.97
CA GLN A 93 11.42 6.56 -7.07
C GLN A 93 12.75 6.19 -6.40
N LYS A 94 12.69 5.55 -5.23
CA LYS A 94 13.85 5.03 -4.51
C LYS A 94 14.62 4.03 -5.38
N LYS A 95 13.92 3.04 -5.96
CA LYS A 95 14.53 2.04 -6.86
C LYS A 95 15.18 2.69 -8.07
N LYS A 96 14.49 3.61 -8.74
CA LYS A 96 15.03 4.36 -9.89
C LYS A 96 16.26 5.19 -9.52
N THR A 97 16.26 5.79 -8.34
CA THR A 97 17.41 6.58 -7.85
C THR A 97 18.60 5.67 -7.57
N ILE A 98 18.39 4.53 -6.91
CA ILE A 98 19.45 3.54 -6.66
C ILE A 98 20.02 3.02 -7.98
N GLU A 99 19.16 2.62 -8.93
CA GLU A 99 19.58 2.16 -10.27
C GLU A 99 20.44 3.21 -11.00
N ARG A 100 20.10 4.51 -10.86
CA ARG A 100 20.89 5.61 -11.43
C ARG A 100 22.25 5.73 -10.74
N LEU A 101 22.28 5.77 -9.41
CA LEU A 101 23.52 5.90 -8.64
C LEU A 101 24.49 4.74 -8.89
N GLU A 102 23.98 3.51 -9.00
CA GLU A 102 24.80 2.34 -9.33
C GLU A 102 25.46 2.47 -10.71
N LYS A 103 24.75 3.01 -11.71
CA LYS A 103 25.30 3.29 -13.06
C LYS A 103 26.34 4.41 -13.04
N GLU A 104 26.20 5.37 -12.15
CA GLU A 104 27.15 6.46 -11.93
C GLU A 104 28.39 6.01 -11.11
N GLY A 105 28.49 4.73 -10.77
CA GLY A 105 29.64 4.16 -10.05
C GLY A 105 29.60 4.40 -8.54
N ALA A 106 28.44 4.75 -7.97
CA ALA A 106 28.29 4.93 -6.53
C ALA A 106 28.43 3.58 -5.81
N ASN A 107 29.36 3.52 -4.85
CA ASN A 107 29.51 2.35 -3.98
C ASN A 107 28.47 2.38 -2.85
N LYS A 108 27.77 1.27 -2.62
CA LYS A 108 26.86 1.10 -1.48
C LYS A 108 27.68 1.11 -0.19
N MET A 109 27.57 2.18 0.59
CA MET A 109 28.12 2.19 1.95
C MET A 109 27.14 1.47 2.88
N ALA A 110 27.62 0.44 3.57
CA ALA A 110 26.89 -0.14 4.68
C ALA A 110 26.84 0.87 5.83
N VAL A 111 25.64 1.24 6.28
CA VAL A 111 25.47 2.03 7.50
C VAL A 111 25.82 1.11 8.67
N GLN A 112 27.02 1.28 9.25
CA GLN A 112 27.30 0.75 10.57
C GLN A 112 26.48 1.57 11.57
N SER A 113 25.48 0.95 12.17
CA SER A 113 24.76 1.59 13.27
C SER A 113 25.68 1.54 14.49
N SER A 114 25.75 2.62 15.27
CA SER A 114 26.54 2.64 16.52
C SER A 114 26.02 1.70 17.61
N SER A 115 25.01 0.90 17.30
CA SER A 115 24.39 -0.13 18.13
C SER A 115 24.79 -1.56 17.76
N ASP A 116 25.67 -1.75 16.77
CA ASP A 116 26.16 -3.09 16.43
C ASP A 116 27.24 -3.53 17.44
N PRO A 117 27.07 -4.67 18.15
CA PRO A 117 28.10 -5.18 19.05
C PRO A 117 29.38 -5.50 18.25
N PRO A 118 30.57 -5.25 18.82
CA PRO A 118 31.82 -5.48 18.12
C PRO A 118 31.91 -6.94 17.66
N ALA A 119 32.27 -7.14 16.39
CA ALA A 119 32.45 -8.46 15.81
C ALA A 119 33.45 -9.28 16.66
N PRO A 120 33.18 -10.57 16.93
CA PRO A 120 34.10 -11.39 17.70
C PRO A 120 35.40 -11.56 16.93
N THR A 121 36.50 -11.13 17.54
CA THR A 121 37.86 -11.35 17.04
C THR A 121 38.15 -12.85 17.08
N SER A 122 38.29 -13.50 15.91
CA SER A 122 38.76 -14.89 15.87
C SER A 122 40.23 -14.93 16.27
N ARG A 123 40.54 -15.76 17.27
CA ARG A 123 41.91 -16.05 17.71
C ARG A 123 42.53 -17.14 16.85
#